data_AF-A0A0F9TWY3-F1
#
_entry.id   AF-A0A0F9TWY3-F1
#
_cell.length_a   1.000
_cell.length_b   1.000
_cell.length_c   1.000
_cell.angle_alpha   90.00
_cell.angle_beta   90.00
_cell.angle_gamma   90.00
#
_symmetry.space_group_name_H-M   'P 1'
#
loop_
_entity.id
_entity.type
_entity.pdbx_description
1 polymer ?
#
loop_
_entity_poly.entity_id
_entity_poly.type
_entity_poly.pdbx_seq_one_letter_code
_entity_poly.pdbx_strand_id
1 'polypeptide(L)'
;MIRDPAIHIRKSDLLRICKEEGVTFPEDFVSALLAKASKVKLTKRVMITAKAATASKIARTAVTSDNVVAQFNGIYMGTLHSHDRRTTSVHKGTRQYLVLKEVASAAHNFAQDYKMKYLTTAFKLYIEYAIAIIGLSKITLQRIKGVDYRIRDRHESVETLKWVDKKQVEAAHEAWDLSLKNFYSLCLDVNQDQLADIARASQEAKEAKASIQDWMDAQFDKWSYKDDMPEFSQLNGDNAKLAHTKYMATQGKKYINDAEKEHFKNVKDGKKIQAKGEKRQRGQDKG
;
A
#
# COMPACT_ATOMS: atom_id res chain seq x y z
N MET A 1 -33.55 5.85 -10.64
CA MET A 1 -33.18 6.84 -11.68
C MET A 1 -31.66 6.89 -11.78
N ILE A 2 -31.10 6.47 -12.91
CA ILE A 2 -29.68 6.61 -13.20
C ILE A 2 -29.43 8.10 -13.47
N ARG A 3 -28.46 8.71 -12.79
CA ARG A 3 -28.11 10.12 -13.03
C ARG A 3 -27.29 10.23 -14.30
N ASP A 4 -27.64 11.17 -15.17
CA ASP A 4 -26.87 11.44 -16.38
C ASP A 4 -25.46 11.96 -16.04
N PRO A 5 -24.40 11.43 -16.68
CA PRO A 5 -23.03 11.84 -16.42
C PRO A 5 -22.78 13.27 -16.90
N ALA A 6 -22.19 14.10 -16.05
CA ALA A 6 -21.80 15.46 -16.41
C ALA A 6 -20.45 15.46 -17.15
N ILE A 7 -20.48 15.64 -18.47
CA ILE A 7 -19.30 15.64 -19.34
C ILE A 7 -18.77 17.07 -19.51
N HIS A 8 -17.47 17.26 -19.33
CA HIS A 8 -16.79 18.50 -19.72
C HIS A 8 -15.95 18.23 -20.97
N ILE A 9 -16.37 18.81 -22.09
CA ILE A 9 -15.71 18.66 -23.39
C ILE A 9 -15.30 20.02 -23.94
N ARG A 10 -14.12 20.11 -24.57
CA ARG A 10 -13.68 21.31 -25.29
C ARG A 10 -14.35 21.36 -26.66
N LYS A 11 -14.50 22.56 -27.25
CA LYS A 11 -15.04 22.74 -28.60
C LYS A 11 -14.29 21.90 -29.65
N SER A 12 -12.95 21.88 -29.57
CA SER A 12 -12.08 21.08 -30.44
C SER A 12 -12.38 19.59 -30.35
N ASP A 13 -12.61 19.10 -29.13
CA ASP A 13 -12.82 17.68 -28.87
C ASP A 13 -14.23 17.26 -29.32
N LEU A 14 -15.23 18.13 -29.13
CA LEU A 14 -16.58 17.90 -29.61
C LEU A 14 -16.65 17.85 -31.14
N LEU A 15 -15.97 18.78 -31.84
CA LEU A 15 -15.85 18.76 -33.29
C LEU A 15 -15.18 17.47 -33.80
N ARG A 16 -14.15 17.01 -33.09
CA ARG A 16 -13.44 15.77 -33.42
C ARG A 16 -14.35 14.54 -33.25
N ILE A 17 -15.06 14.43 -32.12
CA ILE A 17 -15.99 13.32 -31.87
C ILE A 17 -17.12 13.31 -32.90
N CYS A 18 -17.71 14.46 -33.22
CA CYS A 18 -18.75 14.53 -34.24
C CYS A 18 -18.21 14.02 -35.59
N LYS A 19 -16.98 14.39 -35.96
CA LYS A 19 -16.33 13.93 -37.18
C LYS A 19 -16.04 12.41 -37.16
N GLU A 20 -15.64 11.86 -36.02
CA GLU A 20 -15.43 10.41 -35.81
C GLU A 20 -16.73 9.61 -35.96
N GLU A 21 -17.86 10.19 -35.53
CA GLU A 21 -19.21 9.62 -35.66
C GLU A 21 -19.87 9.91 -37.03
N GLY A 22 -19.12 10.46 -38.00
CA GLY A 22 -19.61 10.75 -39.35
C GLY A 22 -20.51 11.98 -39.46
N VAL A 23 -20.63 12.80 -38.41
CA VAL A 23 -21.47 13.99 -38.37
C VAL A 23 -20.60 15.25 -38.41
N THR A 24 -20.69 16.02 -39.49
CA THR A 24 -19.94 17.29 -39.59
C THR A 24 -20.85 18.47 -39.31
N PHE A 25 -20.55 19.22 -38.24
CA PHE A 25 -21.25 20.47 -37.94
C PHE A 25 -20.37 21.67 -38.32
N PRO A 26 -20.95 22.77 -38.84
CA PRO A 26 -20.26 24.04 -38.97
C PRO A 26 -19.74 24.50 -37.61
N GLU A 27 -18.55 25.09 -37.60
CA GLU A 27 -17.87 25.49 -36.36
C GLU A 27 -18.68 26.52 -35.55
N ASP A 28 -19.39 27.41 -36.23
CA ASP A 28 -20.28 28.41 -35.63
C ASP A 28 -21.48 27.78 -34.93
N PHE A 29 -22.00 26.68 -35.50
CA PHE A 29 -23.09 25.93 -34.90
C PHE A 29 -22.66 25.27 -33.59
N VAL A 30 -21.49 24.63 -33.56
CA VAL A 30 -20.93 24.03 -32.33
C VAL A 30 -20.65 25.09 -31.27
N SER A 31 -20.19 26.27 -31.70
CA SER A 31 -19.96 27.42 -30.80
C SER A 31 -21.27 27.91 -30.17
N ALA A 32 -22.33 28.06 -30.96
CA ALA A 32 -23.65 28.46 -30.48
C ALA A 32 -24.29 27.40 -29.57
N LEU A 33 -24.10 26.12 -29.89
CA LEU A 33 -24.57 24.99 -29.08
C LEU A 33 -23.90 25.01 -27.69
N LEU A 34 -22.58 25.15 -27.63
CA LEU A 34 -21.83 25.23 -26.37
C LEU A 34 -22.19 26.48 -25.56
N ALA A 35 -22.46 27.61 -26.23
CA ALA A 35 -22.93 28.82 -25.57
C ALA A 35 -24.30 28.63 -24.90
N LYS A 36 -25.23 27.92 -25.55
CA LYS A 36 -26.53 27.57 -24.98
C LYS A 36 -26.41 26.53 -23.86
N ALA A 37 -25.59 25.49 -24.06
CA ALA A 37 -25.35 24.44 -23.07
C ALA A 37 -24.68 25.00 -21.79
N SER A 38 -23.84 26.04 -21.92
CA SER A 38 -23.19 26.69 -20.77
C SER A 38 -24.18 27.26 -19.75
N LYS A 39 -25.38 27.66 -20.19
CA LYS A 39 -26.45 28.21 -19.33
C LYS A 39 -27.17 27.16 -18.49
N VAL A 40 -27.12 25.89 -18.91
CA VAL A 40 -27.74 24.74 -18.24
C VAL A 40 -26.71 23.95 -17.41
N LYS A 41 -25.42 24.28 -17.57
CA LYS A 41 -24.33 23.66 -16.82
C LYS A 41 -24.43 24.04 -15.34
N LEU A 42 -24.55 23.03 -14.47
CA LEU A 42 -24.43 23.17 -13.00
C LEU A 42 -23.13 23.91 -12.65
N THR A 43 -23.21 25.22 -12.42
CA THR A 43 -22.08 26.13 -12.15
C THR A 43 -21.63 26.07 -10.68
N LYS A 44 -21.91 24.97 -9.98
CA LYS A 44 -21.44 24.72 -8.61
C LYS A 44 -20.45 23.56 -8.58
N ARG A 45 -19.42 23.61 -9.44
CA ARG A 45 -18.13 23.02 -9.08
C ARG A 45 -17.28 24.19 -8.60
N VAL A 46 -17.07 24.26 -7.29
CA VAL A 46 -16.05 25.14 -6.70
C VAL A 46 -14.72 24.62 -7.19
N MET A 47 -14.29 25.09 -8.36
CA MET A 47 -12.94 24.89 -8.82
C MET A 47 -12.09 25.83 -7.96
N ILE A 48 -11.42 25.30 -6.95
CA ILE A 48 -10.37 26.04 -6.24
C ILE A 48 -9.21 26.16 -7.23
N THR A 49 -9.31 27.08 -8.19
CA THR A 49 -8.16 27.53 -8.95
C THR A 49 -7.40 28.48 -8.03
N ALA A 50 -6.46 27.93 -7.27
CA ALA A 50 -5.40 28.75 -6.72
C ALA A 50 -4.75 29.50 -7.90
N LYS A 51 -4.85 30.83 -7.92
CA LYS A 51 -4.19 31.68 -8.91
C LYS A 51 -2.72 31.24 -9.01
N ALA A 52 -2.18 31.14 -10.22
CA ALA A 52 -0.83 30.60 -10.47
C ALA A 52 0.29 31.28 -9.65
N ALA A 53 0.08 32.53 -9.21
CA ALA A 53 0.97 33.24 -8.29
C ALA A 53 1.03 32.63 -6.87
N THR A 54 -0.02 31.93 -6.42
CA THR A 54 -0.06 31.26 -5.12
C THR A 54 0.65 29.91 -5.15
N ALA A 55 0.65 29.21 -6.30
CA ALA A 55 1.30 27.91 -6.45
C ALA A 55 2.83 27.99 -6.32
N SER A 56 3.46 29.05 -6.83
CA SER A 56 4.92 29.26 -6.67
C SER A 56 5.30 29.69 -5.24
N LYS A 57 4.38 30.35 -4.52
CA LYS A 57 4.56 30.75 -3.12
C LYS A 57 4.43 29.55 -2.17
N ILE A 58 3.52 28.62 -2.45
CA ILE A 58 3.34 27.35 -1.72
C ILE A 58 4.59 26.46 -1.85
N ALA A 59 5.31 26.52 -2.98
CA ALA A 59 6.53 25.76 -3.20
C ALA A 59 7.77 26.28 -2.42
N ARG A 60 7.72 27.49 -1.83
CA ARG A 60 8.85 28.09 -1.08
C ARG A 60 8.47 28.61 0.30
N THR A 61 7.38 28.10 0.87
CA THR A 61 7.05 28.46 2.25
C THR A 61 7.84 27.54 3.17
N ALA A 62 8.71 28.09 4.03
CA ALA A 62 9.43 27.32 5.04
C ALA A 62 8.45 26.37 5.76
N VAL A 63 8.88 25.12 5.97
CA VAL A 63 8.09 24.10 6.65
C VAL A 63 8.00 24.47 8.13
N THR A 64 7.10 25.40 8.45
CA THR A 64 6.68 25.67 9.82
C THR A 64 5.54 24.72 10.14
N SER A 65 5.44 24.29 11.40
CA SER A 65 4.38 23.38 11.86
C SER A 65 2.99 23.88 11.48
N ASP A 66 2.76 25.19 11.55
CA ASP A 66 1.47 25.80 11.25
C ASP A 66 1.11 25.77 9.75
N ASN A 67 2.11 25.86 8.87
CA ASN A 67 1.90 25.75 7.42
C ASN A 67 1.55 24.32 7.00
N VAL A 68 2.24 23.32 7.58
CA VAL A 68 1.95 21.89 7.36
C VAL A 68 0.51 21.56 7.73
N VAL A 69 0.05 22.06 8.89
CA VAL A 69 -1.31 21.85 9.39
C VAL A 69 -2.36 22.47 8.47
N ALA A 70 -2.11 23.69 7.98
CA ALA A 70 -3.01 24.37 7.04
C ALA A 70 -3.09 23.63 5.69
N GLN A 71 -1.96 23.17 5.16
CA GLN A 71 -1.92 22.39 3.91
C GLN A 71 -2.65 21.06 4.05
N PHE A 72 -2.39 20.31 5.13
CA PHE A 72 -3.07 19.05 5.39
C PHE A 72 -4.59 19.25 5.51
N ASN A 73 -5.04 20.27 6.25
CA ASN A 73 -6.47 20.58 6.38
C ASN A 73 -7.12 20.87 5.03
N GLY A 74 -6.49 21.68 4.18
CA GLY A 74 -6.98 21.96 2.83
C GLY A 74 -7.09 20.70 1.96
N ILE A 75 -6.09 19.83 2.01
CA ILE A 75 -6.07 18.58 1.23
C ILE A 75 -7.08 17.58 1.78
N TYR A 76 -7.19 17.40 3.09
CA TYR A 76 -8.21 16.58 3.74
C TYR A 76 -9.62 16.95 3.28
N MET A 77 -9.92 18.24 3.30
CA MET A 77 -11.18 18.79 2.83
C MET A 77 -11.42 18.53 1.34
N GLY A 78 -10.41 18.79 0.51
CA GLY A 78 -10.47 18.56 -0.93
C GLY A 78 -10.69 17.09 -1.29
N THR A 79 -9.95 16.18 -0.64
CA THR A 79 -10.06 14.73 -0.85
C THR A 79 -11.45 14.22 -0.45
N LEU A 80 -11.95 14.60 0.73
CA LEU A 80 -13.31 14.20 1.13
C LEU A 80 -14.37 14.77 0.19
N HIS A 81 -14.21 16.01 -0.27
CA HIS A 81 -15.14 16.60 -1.24
C HIS A 81 -15.13 15.85 -2.58
N SER A 82 -13.99 15.34 -3.04
CA SER A 82 -13.91 14.51 -4.25
C SER A 82 -14.60 13.15 -4.13
N HIS A 83 -14.84 12.70 -2.90
CA HIS A 83 -15.65 11.51 -2.58
C HIS A 83 -17.10 11.87 -2.22
N ASP A 84 -17.59 13.03 -2.67
CA ASP A 84 -18.93 13.57 -2.37
C ASP A 84 -19.24 13.74 -0.87
N ARG A 85 -18.23 13.69 -0.01
CA ARG A 85 -18.37 13.91 1.43
C ARG A 85 -18.06 15.36 1.76
N ARG A 86 -19.09 16.10 2.17
CA ARG A 86 -18.90 17.46 2.71
C ARG A 86 -18.30 17.39 4.11
N THR A 87 -17.29 18.21 4.32
CA THR A 87 -16.65 18.44 5.62
C THR A 87 -16.41 19.94 5.76
N THR A 88 -16.25 20.43 6.98
CA THR A 88 -15.96 21.83 7.29
C THR A 88 -14.51 22.00 7.69
N SER A 89 -13.90 23.13 7.31
CA SER A 89 -12.51 23.41 7.67
C SER A 89 -12.36 23.47 9.18
N VAL A 90 -11.29 22.86 9.70
CA VAL A 90 -10.98 22.91 11.13
C VAL A 90 -10.14 24.15 11.41
N HIS A 91 -10.66 25.04 12.27
CA HIS A 91 -10.02 26.32 12.58
C HIS A 91 -9.18 26.26 13.86
N LYS A 92 -8.17 27.13 13.95
CA LYS A 92 -7.40 27.40 15.18
C LYS A 92 -8.36 27.74 16.32
N GLY A 93 -8.19 27.10 17.47
CA GLY A 93 -9.05 27.30 18.66
C GLY A 93 -10.22 26.31 18.79
N THR A 94 -10.48 25.48 17.77
CA THR A 94 -11.47 24.40 17.90
C THR A 94 -10.88 23.18 18.63
N ARG A 95 -11.72 22.40 19.32
CA ARG A 95 -11.29 21.16 19.99
C ARG A 95 -10.63 20.16 19.02
N GLN A 96 -11.08 20.14 17.76
CA GLN A 96 -10.52 19.27 16.72
C GLN A 96 -9.16 19.74 16.19
N TYR A 97 -8.76 20.98 16.45
CA TYR A 97 -7.52 21.54 15.93
C TYR A 97 -6.27 20.84 16.48
N LEU A 98 -6.31 20.38 17.73
CA LEU A 98 -5.21 19.58 18.30
C LEU A 98 -5.06 18.24 17.57
N VAL A 99 -6.17 17.55 17.31
CA VAL A 99 -6.16 16.28 16.56
C VAL A 99 -5.68 16.50 15.13
N LEU A 100 -6.11 17.61 14.49
CA LEU A 100 -5.61 17.99 13.18
C LEU A 100 -4.08 18.17 13.19
N LYS A 101 -3.52 18.80 14.21
CA LYS A 101 -2.06 18.98 14.34
C LYS A 101 -1.32 17.65 14.41
N GLU A 102 -1.81 16.74 15.24
CA GLU A 102 -1.23 15.41 15.38
C GLU A 102 -1.30 14.61 14.07
N VAL A 103 -2.46 14.60 13.41
CA VAL A 103 -2.64 13.88 12.13
C VAL A 103 -1.80 14.51 11.02
N ALA A 104 -1.73 15.84 10.94
CA ALA A 104 -0.89 16.52 9.96
C ALA A 104 0.59 16.23 10.18
N SER A 105 1.03 16.13 11.44
CA SER A 105 2.39 15.71 11.77
C SER A 105 2.64 14.25 11.38
N ALA A 106 1.71 13.34 11.65
CA ALA A 106 1.82 11.94 11.26
C ALA A 106 1.91 11.77 9.73
N ALA A 107 1.06 12.49 8.99
CA ALA A 107 1.09 12.51 7.53
C ALA A 107 2.38 13.14 6.97
N HIS A 108 2.97 14.11 7.68
CA HIS A 108 4.26 14.68 7.32
C HIS A 108 5.40 13.69 7.54
N ASN A 109 5.40 12.99 8.67
CA ASN A 109 6.38 11.94 8.96
C ASN A 109 6.26 10.82 7.92
N PHE A 110 5.04 10.38 7.59
CA PHE A 110 4.79 9.44 6.49
C PHE A 110 5.47 9.89 5.19
N ALA A 111 5.34 11.16 4.81
CA ALA A 111 6.00 11.69 3.61
C ALA A 111 7.54 11.62 3.71
N GLN A 112 8.11 11.85 4.90
CA GLN A 112 9.56 11.79 5.13
C GLN A 112 10.06 10.34 5.10
N ASP A 113 9.38 9.44 5.82
CA ASP A 113 9.75 8.03 5.96
C ASP A 113 9.82 7.34 4.58
N TYR A 114 8.85 7.63 3.71
CA TYR A 114 8.80 7.10 2.34
C TYR A 114 9.41 8.05 1.30
N LYS A 115 10.19 9.06 1.73
CA LYS A 115 10.96 9.99 0.88
C LYS A 115 10.14 10.61 -0.26
N MET A 116 8.89 10.95 0.00
CA MET A 116 7.97 11.49 -1.00
C MET A 116 8.32 12.94 -1.32
N LYS A 117 8.66 13.21 -2.58
CA LYS A 117 9.09 14.54 -3.05
C LYS A 117 8.03 15.63 -2.86
N TYR A 118 6.75 15.29 -2.95
CA TYR A 118 5.65 16.26 -2.92
C TYR A 118 4.71 15.97 -1.75
N LEU A 119 4.67 16.88 -0.77
CA LEU A 119 3.80 16.78 0.41
C LEU A 119 2.32 16.68 0.06
N THR A 120 1.87 17.39 -0.98
CA THR A 120 0.49 17.31 -1.45
C THR A 120 0.09 15.89 -1.84
N THR A 121 0.97 15.18 -2.55
CA THR A 121 0.74 13.79 -2.96
C THR A 121 0.75 12.87 -1.75
N ALA A 122 1.71 13.07 -0.83
CA ALA A 122 1.81 12.28 0.39
C ALA A 122 0.56 12.41 1.27
N PHE A 123 0.10 13.64 1.53
CA PHE A 123 -1.10 13.87 2.33
C PHE A 123 -2.33 13.27 1.65
N LYS A 124 -2.46 13.44 0.33
CA LYS A 124 -3.58 12.83 -0.41
C LYS A 124 -3.57 11.31 -0.26
N LEU A 125 -2.44 10.64 -0.53
CA LEU A 125 -2.35 9.19 -0.37
C LEU A 125 -2.65 8.74 1.05
N TYR A 126 -2.09 9.44 2.05
CA TYR A 126 -2.33 9.15 3.46
C TYR A 126 -3.83 9.19 3.80
N ILE A 127 -4.56 10.17 3.29
CA ILE A 127 -6.02 10.28 3.46
C ILE A 127 -6.76 9.19 2.68
N GLU A 128 -6.37 8.89 1.43
CA GLU A 128 -7.00 7.85 0.62
C GLU A 128 -6.84 6.47 1.24
N TYR A 129 -5.67 6.15 1.78
CA TYR A 129 -5.46 4.91 2.54
C TYR A 129 -6.31 4.88 3.80
N ALA A 130 -6.42 6.00 4.52
CA ALA A 130 -7.32 6.07 5.67
C ALA A 130 -8.79 5.84 5.28
N ILE A 131 -9.24 6.36 4.14
CA ILE A 131 -10.59 6.12 3.60
C ILE A 131 -10.78 4.64 3.29
N ALA A 132 -9.81 3.99 2.62
CA ALA A 132 -9.88 2.57 2.30
C ALA A 132 -9.96 1.69 3.56
N ILE A 133 -9.25 2.06 4.62
CA ILE A 133 -9.19 1.31 5.89
C ILE A 133 -10.44 1.53 6.77
N ILE A 134 -10.87 2.77 6.91
CA ILE A 134 -11.95 3.15 7.85
C ILE A 134 -13.33 3.05 7.18
N GLY A 135 -13.38 3.24 5.86
CA GLY A 135 -14.59 3.48 5.10
C GLY A 135 -14.97 4.97 5.08
N LEU A 136 -15.41 5.42 3.91
CA LEU A 136 -15.76 6.82 3.65
C LEU A 136 -16.84 7.38 4.58
N SER A 137 -17.80 6.58 5.05
CA SER A 137 -18.87 7.05 5.95
C SER A 137 -18.37 7.31 7.38
N LYS A 138 -17.33 6.60 7.81
CA LYS A 138 -16.83 6.64 9.19
C LYS A 138 -15.63 7.56 9.37
N ILE A 139 -14.98 8.01 8.30
CA ILE A 139 -13.73 8.77 8.40
C ILE A 139 -13.89 10.06 9.23
N THR A 140 -12.96 10.26 10.16
CA THR A 140 -12.82 11.46 11.01
C THR A 140 -11.34 11.60 11.39
N LEU A 141 -10.87 12.81 11.72
CA LEU A 141 -9.48 13.03 12.14
C LEU A 141 -9.07 12.11 13.30
N GLN A 142 -9.97 11.89 14.26
CA GLN A 142 -9.70 11.00 15.40
C GLN A 142 -9.46 9.55 14.96
N ARG A 143 -10.25 9.06 13.99
CA ARG A 143 -10.08 7.70 13.47
C ARG A 143 -8.85 7.58 12.58
N ILE A 144 -8.53 8.60 11.80
CA ILE A 144 -7.28 8.65 11.01
C ILE A 144 -6.08 8.52 11.95
N LYS A 145 -6.04 9.31 13.03
CA LYS A 145 -5.00 9.19 14.08
C LYS A 145 -4.89 7.76 14.60
N GLY A 146 -6.01 7.11 14.85
CA GLY A 146 -6.06 5.75 15.40
C GLY A 146 -5.61 4.64 14.43
N VAL A 147 -5.43 4.92 13.14
CA VAL A 147 -5.04 3.92 12.13
C VAL A 147 -3.75 4.28 11.40
N ASP A 148 -2.91 5.18 11.94
CA ASP A 148 -1.63 5.57 11.31
C ASP A 148 -0.76 4.37 10.91
N TYR A 149 -0.61 3.40 11.82
CA TYR A 149 0.16 2.19 11.54
C TYR A 149 -0.39 1.38 10.36
N ARG A 150 -1.73 1.28 10.24
CA ARG A 150 -2.39 0.57 9.13
C ARG A 150 -2.28 1.33 7.81
N ILE A 151 -2.24 2.67 7.85
CA ILE A 151 -2.02 3.50 6.66
C ILE A 151 -0.64 3.22 6.09
N ARG A 152 0.37 3.11 6.96
CA ARG A 152 1.76 2.76 6.60
C ARG A 152 1.86 1.36 6.01
N ASP A 153 1.30 0.38 6.71
CA ASP A 153 1.25 -1.02 6.27
C ASP A 153 0.55 -1.16 4.90
N ARG A 154 -0.56 -0.44 4.70
CA ARG A 154 -1.25 -0.38 3.41
C ARG A 154 -0.41 0.27 2.31
N HIS A 155 0.35 1.33 2.62
CA HIS A 155 1.24 1.94 1.65
C HIS A 155 2.33 0.97 1.20
N GLU A 156 2.98 0.31 2.15
CA GLU A 156 4.00 -0.71 1.88
C GLU A 156 3.43 -1.85 1.04
N SER A 157 2.23 -2.31 1.37
CA SER A 157 1.52 -3.35 0.61
C SER A 157 1.25 -2.93 -0.84
N VAL A 158 0.79 -1.69 -1.06
CA VAL A 158 0.59 -1.15 -2.41
C VAL A 158 1.91 -0.98 -3.16
N GLU A 159 2.98 -0.54 -2.50
CA GLU A 159 4.29 -0.42 -3.13
C GLU A 159 4.86 -1.80 -3.49
N THR A 160 4.78 -2.79 -2.61
CA THR A 160 5.19 -4.17 -2.90
C THR A 160 4.50 -4.67 -4.18
N LEU A 161 3.17 -4.55 -4.26
CA LEU A 161 2.39 -5.05 -5.39
C LEU A 161 2.70 -4.36 -6.73
N LYS A 162 3.28 -3.15 -6.74
CA LYS A 162 3.68 -2.47 -7.99
C LYS A 162 4.91 -3.11 -8.65
N TRP A 163 5.80 -3.69 -7.85
CA TRP A 163 7.10 -4.16 -8.31
C TRP A 163 7.18 -5.69 -8.45
N VAL A 164 6.14 -6.41 -8.04
CA VAL A 164 6.08 -7.87 -8.17
C VAL A 164 5.46 -8.26 -9.51
N ASP A 165 6.01 -9.30 -10.14
CA ASP A 165 5.39 -9.91 -11.33
C ASP A 165 4.01 -10.48 -10.96
N LYS A 166 2.97 -10.05 -11.69
CA LYS A 166 1.60 -10.50 -11.46
C LYS A 166 1.46 -12.02 -11.53
N LYS A 167 2.16 -12.67 -12.46
CA LYS A 167 2.13 -14.15 -12.58
C LYS A 167 2.74 -14.83 -11.36
N GLN A 168 3.77 -14.21 -10.79
CA GLN A 168 4.42 -14.71 -9.58
C GLN A 168 3.50 -14.59 -8.36
N VAL A 169 2.70 -13.51 -8.26
CA VAL A 169 1.71 -13.34 -7.20
C VAL A 169 0.55 -14.33 -7.38
N GLU A 170 0.05 -14.50 -8.60
CA GLU A 170 -1.01 -15.47 -8.93
C GLU A 170 -0.58 -16.91 -8.55
N ALA A 171 0.63 -17.33 -8.93
CA ALA A 171 1.15 -18.66 -8.56
C ALA A 171 1.31 -18.83 -7.03
N ALA A 172 1.69 -17.77 -6.31
CA ALA A 172 1.80 -17.82 -4.86
C ALA A 172 0.43 -17.87 -4.18
N HIS A 173 -0.57 -17.19 -4.74
CA HIS A 173 -1.94 -17.26 -4.28
C HIS A 173 -2.54 -18.66 -4.50
N GLU A 174 -2.31 -19.27 -5.68
CA GLU A 174 -2.72 -20.64 -5.95
C GLU A 174 -2.06 -21.65 -4.99
N ALA A 175 -0.77 -21.46 -4.67
CA ALA A 175 -0.07 -22.29 -3.70
C ALA A 175 -0.64 -22.14 -2.29
N TRP A 176 -1.02 -20.92 -1.90
CA TRP A 176 -1.72 -20.65 -0.65
C TRP A 176 -3.07 -21.38 -0.59
N ASP A 177 -3.91 -21.24 -1.62
CA ASP A 177 -5.22 -21.88 -1.69
C ASP A 177 -5.11 -23.41 -1.65
N LEU A 178 -4.13 -23.97 -2.36
CA LEU A 178 -3.87 -25.41 -2.36
C LEU A 178 -3.45 -25.90 -0.96
N SER A 179 -2.55 -25.18 -0.30
CA SER A 179 -2.10 -25.52 1.07
C SER A 179 -3.27 -25.43 2.06
N LEU A 180 -4.04 -24.35 2.01
CA LEU A 180 -5.22 -24.15 2.85
C LEU A 180 -6.24 -25.28 2.67
N LYS A 181 -6.47 -25.70 1.43
CA LYS A 181 -7.36 -26.82 1.11
C LYS A 181 -6.81 -28.14 1.63
N ASN A 182 -5.51 -28.39 1.51
CA ASN A 182 -4.89 -29.64 1.96
C ASN A 182 -4.89 -29.81 3.48
N PHE A 183 -4.60 -28.73 4.22
CA PHE A 183 -4.53 -28.77 5.68
C PHE A 183 -5.90 -28.62 6.36
N TYR A 184 -6.80 -27.80 5.79
CA TYR A 184 -8.05 -27.42 6.44
C TYR A 184 -9.31 -27.66 5.60
N SER A 185 -9.19 -28.07 4.33
CA SER A 185 -10.33 -28.19 3.41
C SER A 185 -11.16 -26.90 3.25
N LEU A 186 -10.49 -25.74 3.35
CA LEU A 186 -11.09 -24.42 3.25
C LEU A 186 -10.66 -23.68 1.98
N CYS A 187 -11.41 -22.61 1.66
CA CYS A 187 -11.07 -21.59 0.69
C CYS A 187 -11.45 -20.23 1.28
N LEU A 188 -10.58 -19.22 1.14
CA LEU A 188 -10.77 -17.89 1.72
C LEU A 188 -10.55 -16.81 0.66
N ASP A 189 -11.43 -15.81 0.66
CA ASP A 189 -11.23 -14.62 -0.17
C ASP A 189 -10.09 -13.77 0.40
N VAL A 190 -9.08 -13.53 -0.44
CA VAL A 190 -7.90 -12.74 -0.11
C VAL A 190 -8.12 -11.28 -0.51
N ASN A 191 -7.98 -10.36 0.45
CA ASN A 191 -8.02 -8.94 0.19
C ASN A 191 -6.66 -8.39 -0.29
N GLN A 192 -6.62 -7.13 -0.70
CA GLN A 192 -5.40 -6.52 -1.26
C GLN A 192 -4.21 -6.50 -0.29
N ASP A 193 -4.45 -6.30 1.01
CA ASP A 193 -3.37 -6.22 2.00
C ASP A 193 -2.77 -7.64 2.21
N GLN A 194 -3.63 -8.66 2.30
CA GLN A 194 -3.23 -10.07 2.37
C GLN A 194 -2.52 -10.54 1.09
N LEU A 195 -2.93 -10.04 -0.08
CA LEU A 195 -2.26 -10.33 -1.34
C LEU A 195 -0.83 -9.78 -1.37
N ALA A 196 -0.56 -8.66 -0.69
CA ALA A 196 0.79 -8.11 -0.57
C ALA A 196 1.68 -9.00 0.31
N ASP A 197 1.15 -9.55 1.40
CA ASP A 197 1.87 -10.55 2.21
C ASP A 197 2.22 -11.81 1.40
N ILE A 198 1.28 -12.30 0.58
CA ILE A 198 1.53 -13.42 -0.35
C ILE A 198 2.60 -13.05 -1.39
N ALA A 199 2.57 -11.82 -1.91
CA ALA A 199 3.58 -11.33 -2.83
C ALA A 199 4.97 -11.28 -2.18
N ARG A 200 5.08 -10.82 -0.93
CA ARG A 200 6.34 -10.85 -0.16
C ARG A 200 6.81 -12.27 0.09
N ALA A 201 5.92 -13.18 0.49
CA ALA A 201 6.24 -14.60 0.66
C ALA A 201 6.81 -15.21 -0.64
N SER A 202 6.26 -14.84 -1.79
CA SER A 202 6.77 -15.28 -3.10
C SER A 202 8.17 -14.77 -3.41
N GLN A 203 8.46 -13.51 -3.06
CA GLN A 203 9.81 -12.95 -3.21
C GLN A 203 10.80 -13.67 -2.30
N GLU A 204 10.47 -13.88 -1.03
CA GLU A 204 11.34 -14.56 -0.07
C GLU A 204 11.57 -16.04 -0.44
N ALA A 205 10.54 -16.74 -0.92
CA ALA A 205 10.69 -18.11 -1.42
C ALA A 205 11.69 -18.16 -2.58
N LYS A 206 11.60 -17.20 -3.51
CA LYS A 206 12.54 -17.09 -4.64
C LYS A 206 13.97 -16.79 -4.18
N GLU A 207 14.14 -15.88 -3.22
CA GLU A 207 15.45 -15.58 -2.61
C GLU A 207 16.04 -16.80 -1.90
N ALA A 208 15.21 -17.55 -1.19
CA ALA A 208 15.56 -18.80 -0.52
C ALA A 208 15.75 -19.99 -1.49
N LYS A 209 15.53 -19.78 -2.81
CA LYS A 209 15.53 -20.84 -3.85
C LYS A 209 14.59 -22.00 -3.51
N ALA A 210 13.49 -21.69 -2.85
CA ALA A 210 12.43 -22.63 -2.52
C ALA A 210 11.38 -22.69 -3.64
N SER A 211 10.71 -23.84 -3.74
CA SER A 211 9.42 -23.89 -4.44
C SER A 211 8.41 -23.06 -3.65
N ILE A 212 7.56 -22.30 -4.35
CA ILE A 212 6.51 -21.53 -3.67
C ILE A 212 5.51 -22.45 -2.96
N GLN A 213 5.26 -23.64 -3.51
CA GLN A 213 4.40 -24.64 -2.86
C GLN A 213 5.03 -25.14 -1.56
N ASP A 214 6.30 -25.57 -1.58
CA ASP A 214 7.01 -26.02 -0.38
C ASP A 214 7.10 -24.92 0.68
N TRP A 215 7.26 -23.66 0.25
CA TRP A 215 7.26 -22.51 1.15
C TRP A 215 5.92 -22.35 1.87
N MET A 216 4.80 -22.44 1.14
CA MET A 216 3.45 -22.30 1.70
C MET A 216 3.12 -23.48 2.62
N ASP A 217 3.34 -24.72 2.16
CA ASP A 217 3.09 -25.92 2.98
C ASP A 217 3.88 -25.88 4.29
N ALA A 218 5.12 -25.37 4.27
CA ALA A 218 5.91 -25.19 5.49
C ALA A 218 5.30 -24.24 6.50
N GLN A 219 4.59 -23.21 6.04
CA GLN A 219 3.90 -22.29 6.95
C GLN A 219 2.73 -23.01 7.61
N PHE A 220 1.95 -23.78 6.86
CA PHE A 220 0.82 -24.54 7.41
C PHE A 220 1.27 -25.69 8.33
N ASP A 221 2.31 -26.44 7.95
CA ASP A 221 2.90 -27.53 8.76
C ASP A 221 3.34 -27.02 10.14
N LYS A 222 3.94 -25.83 10.19
CA LYS A 222 4.32 -25.17 11.44
C LYS A 222 3.13 -24.90 12.38
N TRP A 223 1.89 -24.78 11.88
CA TRP A 223 0.72 -24.51 12.73
C TRP A 223 -0.20 -25.72 12.92
N SER A 224 0.01 -26.80 12.15
CA SER A 224 -0.80 -28.02 12.19
C SER A 224 -0.96 -28.64 13.59
N TYR A 225 0.06 -28.56 14.45
CA TYR A 225 0.00 -29.13 15.81
C TYR A 225 -0.93 -28.37 16.78
N LYS A 226 -1.42 -27.19 16.40
CA LYS A 226 -2.32 -26.35 17.18
C LYS A 226 -3.75 -26.29 16.62
N ASP A 227 -4.03 -27.02 15.54
CA ASP A 227 -5.27 -26.89 14.77
C ASP A 227 -5.58 -25.43 14.38
N ASP A 228 -4.54 -24.65 14.06
CA ASP A 228 -4.63 -23.21 13.81
C ASP A 228 -3.98 -22.81 12.47
N MET A 229 -4.38 -21.70 11.88
CA MET A 229 -3.92 -21.26 10.55
C MET A 229 -2.85 -20.17 10.67
N PRO A 230 -1.81 -20.15 9.81
CA PRO A 230 -0.91 -19.00 9.75
C PRO A 230 -1.67 -17.72 9.40
N GLU A 231 -1.36 -16.62 10.08
CA GLU A 231 -1.77 -15.29 9.64
C GLU A 231 -0.96 -14.89 8.39
N PHE A 232 -1.56 -14.08 7.50
CA PHE A 232 -0.88 -13.65 6.27
C PHE A 232 0.47 -12.94 6.53
N SER A 233 0.55 -12.12 7.57
CA SER A 233 1.79 -11.47 7.98
C SER A 233 2.90 -12.43 8.43
N GLN A 234 2.57 -13.70 8.69
CA GLN A 234 3.53 -14.73 9.10
C GLN A 234 4.11 -15.52 7.93
N LEU A 235 3.65 -15.26 6.70
CA LEU A 235 4.12 -15.94 5.48
C LEU A 235 5.48 -15.42 5.00
N ASN A 236 5.93 -14.31 5.56
CA ASN A 236 7.19 -13.65 5.26
C ASN A 236 7.99 -13.36 6.55
N GLY A 237 9.27 -13.02 6.39
CA GLY A 237 10.21 -12.75 7.48
C GLY A 237 10.95 -13.97 8.02
N ASP A 238 11.79 -13.75 9.03
CA ASP A 238 12.74 -14.75 9.55
C ASP A 238 12.05 -16.01 10.10
N ASN A 239 10.85 -15.83 10.68
CA ASN A 239 10.05 -16.95 11.19
C ASN A 239 9.51 -17.86 10.06
N ALA A 240 9.25 -17.31 8.88
CA ALA A 240 8.81 -18.06 7.71
C ALA A 240 9.99 -18.84 7.09
N LYS A 241 11.17 -18.22 7.00
CA LYS A 241 12.43 -18.86 6.60
C LYS A 241 12.77 -20.05 7.50
N LEU A 242 12.60 -19.89 8.80
CA LEU A 242 12.86 -20.93 9.79
C LEU A 242 11.83 -22.07 9.70
N ALA A 243 10.56 -21.74 9.45
CA ALA A 243 9.51 -22.74 9.19
C ALA A 243 9.84 -23.59 7.96
N HIS A 244 10.14 -22.94 6.83
CA HIS A 244 10.56 -23.61 5.60
C HIS A 244 11.80 -24.49 5.80
N THR A 245 12.81 -23.98 6.49
CA THR A 245 14.03 -24.76 6.78
C THR A 245 13.71 -26.04 7.57
N LYS A 246 12.83 -25.96 8.57
CA LYS A 246 12.39 -27.13 9.34
C LYS A 246 11.58 -28.10 8.48
N TYR A 247 10.66 -27.59 7.68
CA TYR A 247 9.83 -28.36 6.77
C TYR A 247 10.66 -29.14 5.75
N MET A 248 11.67 -28.50 5.15
CA MET A 248 12.58 -29.19 4.23
C MET A 248 13.44 -30.26 4.92
N ALA A 249 13.76 -30.07 6.20
CA ALA A 249 14.47 -31.06 7.00
C ALA A 249 13.58 -32.26 7.41
N THR A 250 12.26 -32.09 7.47
CA THR A 250 11.29 -33.17 7.78
C THR A 250 10.81 -33.90 6.53
N GLN A 251 10.62 -33.21 5.41
CA GLN A 251 10.07 -33.77 4.16
C GLN A 251 11.08 -34.52 3.26
N GLY A 252 12.38 -34.50 3.59
CA GLY A 252 13.36 -35.40 2.97
C GLY A 252 13.76 -35.07 1.53
N LYS A 253 14.64 -34.08 1.35
CA LYS A 253 15.64 -34.17 0.27
C LYS A 253 16.70 -35.22 0.63
N LYS A 254 17.14 -36.04 -0.35
CA LYS A 254 18.42 -36.76 -0.24
C LYS A 254 19.52 -35.69 -0.12
N TYR A 255 20.11 -35.59 1.06
CA TYR A 255 21.22 -34.68 1.36
C TYR A 255 22.33 -34.82 0.30
N ILE A 256 22.88 -33.70 -0.17
CA ILE A 256 23.87 -33.71 -1.26
C ILE A 256 25.21 -34.24 -0.73
N ASN A 257 25.50 -34.06 0.56
CA ASN A 257 26.66 -34.62 1.25
C ASN A 257 26.45 -34.75 2.77
N ASP A 258 27.39 -35.41 3.45
CA ASP A 258 27.33 -35.70 4.89
C ASP A 258 27.45 -34.44 5.77
N ALA A 259 28.12 -33.39 5.30
CA ALA A 259 28.24 -32.13 6.04
C ALA A 259 26.90 -31.38 6.14
N GLU A 260 26.10 -31.43 5.07
CA GLU A 260 24.76 -30.84 5.02
C GLU A 260 23.78 -31.63 5.91
N LYS A 261 23.90 -32.96 5.93
CA LYS A 261 23.13 -33.85 6.83
C LYS A 261 23.42 -33.56 8.31
N GLU A 262 24.69 -33.32 8.66
CA GLU A 262 25.09 -33.03 10.03
C GLU A 262 24.63 -31.64 10.49
N HIS A 263 24.65 -30.64 9.60
CA HIS A 263 24.12 -29.29 9.87
C HIS A 263 22.63 -29.33 10.27
N PHE A 264 21.78 -29.99 9.48
CA PHE A 264 20.34 -30.03 9.74
C PHE A 264 19.96 -30.93 10.92
N LYS A 265 20.76 -31.96 11.22
CA LYS A 265 20.62 -32.75 12.45
C LYS A 265 20.85 -31.89 13.70
N ASN A 266 21.89 -31.05 13.68
CA ASN A 266 22.18 -30.14 14.80
C ASN A 266 21.09 -29.06 15.01
N VAL A 267 20.45 -28.60 13.93
CA VAL A 267 19.32 -27.66 13.99
C VAL A 267 18.05 -28.33 14.54
N LYS A 268 17.75 -29.57 14.13
CA LYS A 268 16.60 -30.36 14.62
C LYS A 268 16.71 -30.69 16.11
N ASP A 269 17.93 -30.97 16.58
CA ASP A 269 18.21 -31.32 17.97
C ASP A 269 18.39 -30.09 18.90
N GLY A 270 18.17 -28.87 18.39
CA GLY A 270 18.24 -27.63 19.19
C GLY A 270 19.63 -27.29 19.73
N LYS A 271 20.70 -27.88 19.17
CA LYS A 271 22.08 -27.58 19.58
C LYS A 271 22.48 -26.22 19.05
N LYS A 272 22.60 -25.22 19.93
CA LYS A 272 23.14 -23.89 19.61
C LYS A 272 24.48 -24.05 18.87
N ILE A 273 24.53 -23.64 17.60
CA ILE A 273 25.78 -23.42 16.89
C ILE A 273 26.50 -22.29 17.63
N GLN A 274 27.49 -22.63 18.43
CA GLN A 274 28.40 -21.62 18.97
C GLN A 274 29.13 -20.99 17.79
N ALA A 275 28.80 -19.74 17.50
CA ALA A 275 29.60 -18.92 16.61
C ALA A 275 31.04 -18.92 17.15
N LYS A 276 31.97 -19.60 16.45
CA LYS A 276 33.40 -19.43 16.68
C LYS A 276 33.73 -17.99 16.35
N GLY A 277 33.81 -17.16 17.38
CA GLY A 277 34.47 -15.87 17.28
C GLY A 277 35.91 -16.11 16.86
N GLU A 278 36.26 -15.65 15.66
CA GLU A 278 37.64 -15.44 15.24
C GLU A 278 38.31 -14.47 16.22
N LYS A 279 38.99 -15.01 17.23
CA LYS A 279 40.08 -14.27 17.87
C LYS A 279 41.21 -14.21 16.85
N ARG A 280 41.34 -13.07 16.19
CA ARG A 280 42.56 -12.67 15.49
C ARG A 280 43.76 -12.84 16.43
N GLN A 281 44.56 -13.86 16.18
CA GLN A 281 45.94 -13.90 16.62
C GLN A 281 46.67 -12.76 15.90
N ARG A 282 47.02 -11.70 16.62
CA ARG A 282 48.25 -10.97 16.34
C ARG A 282 49.33 -11.70 17.09
N GLY A 283 50.06 -12.56 16.39
CA GLY A 283 51.35 -13.02 16.86
C GLY A 283 52.34 -11.85 16.88
N GLN A 284 53.22 -11.85 17.87
CA GLN A 284 54.64 -12.11 17.64
C GLN A 284 55.36 -12.20 18.99
N ASP A 285 55.91 -13.38 19.23
CA ASP A 285 57.12 -13.56 20.03
C ASP A 285 58.23 -12.64 19.50
N LYS A 286 59.04 -12.11 20.43
CA LYS A 286 60.50 -12.32 20.48
C LYS A 286 61.17 -11.27 21.39
N GLY A 287 62.00 -11.75 22.31
CA GLY A 287 63.10 -10.98 22.92
C GLY A 287 62.82 -10.50 24.32
#